data_AF-A0A9P4QL49-F1
#
_entry.id   AF-A0A9P4QL49-F1
#
_cell.length_a   1.000
_cell.length_b   1.000
_cell.length_c   1.000
_cell.angle_alpha   90.00
_cell.angle_beta   90.00
_cell.angle_gamma   90.00
#
_symmetry.space_group_name_H-M   'P 1'
#
loop_
_entity.id
_entity.type
_entity.pdbx_description
1 polymer ?
#
loop_
_entity_poly.entity_id
_entity_poly.type
_entity_poly.pdbx_seq_one_letter_code
_entity_poly.pdbx_strand_id
1 'polypeptide(L)'
;MASKRPIRSLASIAESSARPSRPAPALRNRSLQIPTCAFSTSCSARQAEYDTDPAERPRWQQTPARMVAPFRTRPLPKGPVMQVNDDPRKLDEVFVRMLGPNGDKALSDEVKWLAVTHKSFDHGRRGHNDRLAFLGRRIVSLQTSLALLNSPQPSETPPVDQYGRRPYQHAALSGLPGLTWEAKDSTLHQARLAPIAERYGLDKVTRWKPKRADNLFASGINSVLTTSLYAIVGAIALERGGEIANKVAQDKILSPLGFAFTS
;
A
#
# COMPACT_ATOMS: atom_id res chain seq x y z
N MET A 1 19.22 14.07 -45.63
CA MET A 1 18.40 15.29 -45.49
C MET A 1 18.22 15.60 -44.01
N ALA A 2 18.61 16.80 -43.60
CA ALA A 2 18.66 17.24 -42.21
C ALA A 2 17.28 17.64 -41.69
N SER A 3 16.96 17.26 -40.45
CA SER A 3 16.01 18.01 -39.63
C SER A 3 16.69 18.35 -38.31
N LYS A 4 16.99 19.65 -38.17
CA LYS A 4 17.46 20.33 -36.96
C LYS A 4 16.24 20.84 -36.24
N ARG A 5 16.10 20.61 -34.91
CA ARG A 5 15.76 21.65 -33.92
C ARG A 5 15.72 21.12 -32.48
N PRO A 6 15.96 22.01 -31.49
CA PRO A 6 16.63 21.67 -30.24
C PRO A 6 15.72 21.64 -28.99
N ILE A 7 16.29 21.08 -27.93
CA ILE A 7 15.87 21.12 -26.53
C ILE A 7 15.76 22.58 -26.04
N ARG A 8 14.68 22.91 -25.33
CA ARG A 8 14.58 24.11 -24.47
C ARG A 8 14.13 23.72 -23.07
N SER A 9 15.03 23.86 -22.12
CA SER A 9 14.76 24.07 -20.70
C SER A 9 14.40 25.53 -20.47
N LEU A 10 13.47 25.82 -19.56
CA LEU A 10 13.42 27.09 -18.84
C LEU A 10 13.02 26.82 -17.38
N ALA A 11 13.94 27.20 -16.51
CA ALA A 11 13.79 27.25 -15.07
C ALA A 11 13.09 28.55 -14.63
N SER A 12 12.52 28.49 -13.42
CA SER A 12 12.43 29.53 -12.37
C SER A 12 11.99 30.95 -12.75
N ILE A 13 11.03 31.50 -11.99
CA ILE A 13 11.26 32.64 -11.08
C ILE A 13 10.04 32.74 -10.15
N ALA A 14 10.33 32.74 -8.85
CA ALA A 14 9.45 33.16 -7.77
C ALA A 14 9.58 34.67 -7.57
N GLU A 15 8.51 35.32 -7.11
CA GLU A 15 8.44 36.54 -6.25
C GLU A 15 7.01 37.11 -6.42
N SER A 16 6.12 37.05 -5.42
CA SER A 16 6.05 37.88 -4.21
C SER A 16 6.14 39.38 -4.51
N SER A 17 4.99 40.09 -4.49
CA SER A 17 4.96 41.42 -3.88
C SER A 17 3.55 41.88 -3.48
N ALA A 18 3.46 42.13 -2.18
CA ALA A 18 2.68 43.11 -1.44
C ALA A 18 1.52 43.90 -2.10
N ARG A 19 0.42 43.87 -1.33
CA ARG A 19 -0.65 44.86 -1.21
C ARG A 19 -0.15 46.33 -1.22
N PRO A 20 -1.03 47.26 -1.64
CA PRO A 20 -1.39 48.31 -0.70
C PRO A 20 -2.90 48.54 -0.59
N SER A 21 -3.29 48.88 0.64
CA SER A 21 -4.59 49.37 1.11
C SER A 21 -4.81 50.84 0.77
N ARG A 22 -6.01 51.24 0.33
CA ARG A 22 -6.72 52.48 0.77
C ARG A 22 -8.14 52.63 0.15
N PRO A 23 -8.99 53.58 0.62
CA PRO A 23 -10.25 53.27 1.29
C PRO A 23 -11.51 53.63 0.47
N ALA A 24 -12.66 53.23 1.01
CA ALA A 24 -14.00 53.46 0.48
C ALA A 24 -14.40 54.95 0.44
N PRO A 25 -15.40 55.27 -0.40
CA PRO A 25 -16.52 56.09 0.06
C PRO A 25 -17.85 55.36 -0.10
N ALA A 26 -18.67 55.47 0.94
CA ALA A 26 -20.07 55.08 0.97
C ALA A 26 -20.88 55.90 -0.03
N LEU A 27 -21.87 55.30 -0.69
CA LEU A 27 -23.09 55.99 -1.15
C LEU A 27 -24.18 54.97 -1.56
N ARG A 28 -25.30 55.06 -0.84
CA ARG A 28 -26.70 54.87 -1.26
C ARG A 28 -27.21 53.50 -1.75
N ASN A 29 -28.09 52.96 -0.89
CA ASN A 29 -29.27 52.18 -1.22
C ASN A 29 -29.86 52.44 -2.61
N ARG A 30 -29.91 51.39 -3.43
CA ARG A 30 -31.01 51.18 -4.37
C ARG A 30 -31.31 49.69 -4.46
N SER A 31 -32.44 49.33 -3.86
CA SER A 31 -33.11 48.05 -3.99
C SER A 31 -33.46 47.78 -5.46
N LEU A 32 -32.82 46.79 -6.07
CA LEU A 32 -33.32 46.12 -7.27
C LEU A 32 -33.59 44.68 -6.89
N GLN A 33 -34.87 44.39 -6.62
CA GLN A 33 -35.37 43.04 -6.44
C GLN A 33 -35.23 42.30 -7.77
N ILE A 34 -34.29 41.37 -7.83
CA ILE A 34 -34.20 40.38 -8.90
C ILE A 34 -35.07 39.20 -8.44
N PRO A 35 -36.10 38.78 -9.18
CA PRO A 35 -36.81 37.54 -8.86
C PRO A 35 -35.88 36.37 -9.16
N THR A 36 -35.20 35.84 -8.14
CA THR A 36 -34.56 34.53 -8.23
C THR A 36 -35.66 33.48 -8.19
N CYS A 37 -35.97 32.88 -9.34
CA CYS A 37 -36.71 31.62 -9.38
C CYS A 37 -35.92 30.58 -8.57
N ALA A 38 -36.43 30.25 -7.40
CA ALA A 38 -35.98 29.08 -6.65
C ALA A 38 -36.38 27.84 -7.45
N PHE A 39 -35.43 27.25 -8.17
CA PHE A 39 -35.59 25.90 -8.69
C PHE A 39 -35.55 24.95 -7.49
N SER A 40 -36.71 24.66 -6.90
CA SER A 40 -36.88 23.58 -5.94
C SER A 40 -36.75 22.25 -6.67
N THR A 41 -35.56 21.66 -6.68
CA THR A 41 -35.38 20.24 -6.99
C THR A 41 -35.62 19.44 -5.71
N SER A 42 -36.90 19.18 -5.39
CA SER A 42 -37.25 18.12 -4.44
C SER A 42 -37.00 16.77 -5.11
N CYS A 43 -35.75 16.32 -5.10
CA CYS A 43 -35.46 14.92 -5.37
C CYS A 43 -35.94 14.12 -4.16
N SER A 44 -37.10 13.46 -4.28
CA SER A 44 -37.51 12.44 -3.31
C SER A 44 -36.47 11.34 -3.29
N ALA A 45 -35.53 11.44 -2.34
CA ALA A 45 -34.66 10.34 -1.98
C ALA A 45 -35.58 9.23 -1.47
N ARG A 46 -35.71 8.16 -2.25
CA ARG A 46 -36.25 6.89 -1.76
C ARG A 46 -35.40 6.51 -0.55
N GLN A 47 -35.96 6.69 0.64
CA GLN A 47 -35.38 6.21 1.89
C GLN A 47 -35.28 4.69 1.77
N ALA A 48 -34.07 4.19 1.50
CA ALA A 48 -33.76 2.82 1.78
C ALA A 48 -33.70 2.71 3.31
N GLU A 49 -34.71 2.06 3.89
CA GLU A 49 -34.77 1.74 5.31
C GLU A 49 -33.53 0.92 5.71
N TYR A 50 -32.54 1.59 6.30
CA TYR A 50 -31.54 1.14 7.27
C TYR A 50 -30.72 2.39 7.63
N ASP A 51 -31.33 3.30 8.39
CA ASP A 51 -30.72 4.57 8.81
C ASP A 51 -30.08 4.40 10.19
N THR A 52 -28.91 3.78 10.21
CA THR A 52 -27.87 4.14 11.19
C THR A 52 -27.18 5.36 10.62
N ASP A 53 -27.01 6.43 11.40
CA ASP A 53 -26.29 7.62 10.98
C ASP A 53 -25.01 7.23 10.22
N PRO A 54 -24.71 7.81 9.04
CA PRO A 54 -23.51 7.48 8.27
C PRO A 54 -22.20 7.73 9.06
N ALA A 55 -22.28 8.39 10.22
CA ALA A 55 -21.19 8.55 11.16
C ALA A 55 -20.80 7.26 11.91
N GLU A 56 -21.71 6.31 12.11
CA GLU A 56 -21.46 5.12 12.95
C GLU A 56 -20.92 3.90 12.19
N ARG A 57 -21.06 3.87 10.86
CA ARG A 57 -20.57 2.75 10.05
C ARG A 57 -19.05 2.81 9.89
N PRO A 58 -18.35 1.67 10.00
CA PRO A 58 -16.90 1.66 9.90
C PRO A 58 -16.46 2.09 8.50
N ARG A 59 -15.36 2.85 8.45
CA ARG A 59 -14.92 3.53 7.21
C ARG A 59 -14.59 2.59 6.06
N TRP A 60 -14.28 1.33 6.37
CA TRP A 60 -13.96 0.32 5.37
C TRP A 60 -15.19 -0.23 4.64
N GLN A 61 -16.39 -0.12 5.22
CA GLN A 61 -17.64 -0.66 4.67
C GLN A 61 -18.31 0.33 3.71
N GLN A 62 -18.23 1.62 4.03
CA GLN A 62 -18.90 2.68 3.28
C GLN A 62 -17.96 3.53 2.43
N THR A 63 -18.47 4.04 1.32
CA THR A 63 -17.81 5.06 0.51
C THR A 63 -18.52 6.39 0.75
N PRO A 64 -17.80 7.50 1.03
CA PRO A 64 -18.45 8.79 1.28
C PRO A 64 -19.35 9.21 0.12
N ALA A 65 -20.63 9.51 0.39
CA ALA A 65 -21.63 9.81 -0.64
C ALA A 65 -21.22 10.96 -1.57
N ARG A 66 -20.55 12.00 -1.04
CA ARG A 66 -20.05 13.14 -1.81
C ARG A 66 -18.98 12.78 -2.85
N MET A 67 -18.34 11.61 -2.72
CA MET A 67 -17.35 11.11 -3.67
C MET A 67 -17.95 10.23 -4.77
N VAL A 68 -19.22 9.84 -4.64
CA VAL A 68 -19.94 9.00 -5.59
C VAL A 68 -20.54 9.87 -6.69
N ALA A 69 -20.24 9.53 -7.94
CA ALA A 69 -20.85 10.20 -9.08
C ALA A 69 -22.29 9.69 -9.27
N PRO A 70 -23.26 10.56 -9.64
CA PRO A 70 -24.66 10.16 -9.78
C PRO A 70 -24.89 9.13 -10.89
N PHE A 71 -24.06 9.18 -11.94
CA PHE A 71 -24.06 8.18 -13.01
C PHE A 71 -22.63 7.92 -13.49
N ARG A 72 -22.43 6.76 -14.10
CA ARG A 72 -21.14 6.33 -14.63
C ARG A 72 -20.94 6.91 -16.04
N THR A 73 -19.83 7.60 -16.28
CA THR A 73 -19.49 8.17 -17.60
C THR A 73 -18.79 7.19 -18.54
N ARG A 74 -18.15 6.14 -18.01
CA ARG A 74 -17.43 5.13 -18.81
C ARG A 74 -18.30 3.91 -19.10
N PRO A 75 -18.19 3.29 -20.27
CA PRO A 75 -18.90 2.04 -20.55
C PRO A 75 -18.53 0.94 -19.53
N LEU A 76 -19.43 -0.02 -19.34
CA LEU A 76 -19.16 -1.18 -18.50
C LEU A 76 -17.99 -1.98 -19.09
N PRO A 77 -17.08 -2.49 -18.23
CA PRO A 77 -15.99 -3.31 -18.72
C PRO A 77 -16.56 -4.61 -19.28
N LYS A 78 -16.04 -5.06 -20.42
CA LYS A 78 -16.34 -6.39 -20.96
C LYS A 78 -15.53 -7.40 -20.16
N GLY A 79 -16.19 -8.20 -19.33
CA GLY A 79 -15.53 -9.22 -18.50
C GLY A 79 -16.34 -9.55 -17.24
N PRO A 80 -15.97 -10.62 -16.52
CA PRO A 80 -16.63 -10.99 -15.28
C PRO A 80 -16.39 -9.92 -14.21
N VAL A 81 -17.42 -9.71 -13.38
CA VAL A 81 -17.31 -8.83 -12.21
C VAL A 81 -16.53 -9.59 -11.15
N MET A 82 -15.41 -9.03 -10.69
CA MET A 82 -14.67 -9.59 -9.57
C MET A 82 -15.45 -9.32 -8.28
N GLN A 83 -15.86 -10.39 -7.59
CA GLN A 83 -16.42 -10.30 -6.26
C GLN A 83 -15.32 -9.98 -5.26
N VAL A 84 -15.54 -8.95 -4.44
CA VAL A 84 -14.62 -8.53 -3.38
C VAL A 84 -15.16 -9.03 -2.04
N ASN A 85 -14.27 -9.34 -1.11
CA ASN A 85 -14.68 -9.77 0.23
C ASN A 85 -15.25 -8.59 1.05
N ASP A 86 -16.43 -8.79 1.60
CA ASP A 86 -17.08 -7.88 2.54
C ASP A 86 -17.23 -8.51 3.95
N ASP A 87 -16.95 -9.81 4.11
CA ASP A 87 -17.15 -10.51 5.37
C ASP A 87 -15.93 -10.33 6.31
N PRO A 88 -16.12 -9.77 7.52
CA PRO A 88 -15.02 -9.58 8.47
C PRO A 88 -14.49 -10.91 9.03
N ARG A 89 -15.35 -11.92 9.17
CA ARG A 89 -14.97 -13.24 9.68
C ARG A 89 -13.91 -13.93 8.81
N LYS A 90 -14.05 -13.82 7.49
CA LYS A 90 -13.06 -14.35 6.53
C LYS A 90 -11.71 -13.66 6.67
N LEU A 91 -11.72 -12.37 7.00
CA LEU A 91 -10.50 -11.61 7.25
C LEU A 91 -9.83 -12.10 8.55
N ASP A 92 -10.61 -12.27 9.62
CA ASP A 92 -10.09 -12.77 10.90
C ASP A 92 -9.47 -14.17 10.77
N GLU A 93 -10.10 -15.07 10.02
CA GLU A 93 -9.56 -16.40 9.72
C GLU A 93 -8.19 -16.35 9.03
N VAL A 94 -7.99 -15.40 8.11
CA VAL A 94 -6.71 -15.18 7.43
C VAL A 94 -5.65 -14.64 8.39
N PHE A 95 -6.02 -13.70 9.27
CA PHE A 95 -5.11 -13.18 10.29
C PHE A 95 -4.70 -14.24 11.31
N VAL A 96 -5.62 -15.10 11.75
CA VAL A 96 -5.32 -16.24 12.61
C VAL A 96 -4.41 -17.25 11.89
N ARG A 97 -4.67 -17.52 10.61
CA ARG A 97 -3.81 -18.43 9.83
C ARG A 97 -2.39 -17.88 9.66
N MET A 98 -2.25 -16.58 9.44
CA MET A 98 -0.94 -15.94 9.23
C MET A 98 -0.16 -15.77 10.54
N LEU A 99 -0.78 -15.14 11.55
CA LEU A 99 -0.10 -14.74 12.78
C LEU A 99 -0.12 -15.83 13.85
N GLY A 100 -1.03 -16.80 13.76
CA GLY A 100 -1.23 -17.86 14.74
C GLY A 100 -2.38 -17.57 15.70
N PRO A 101 -2.44 -18.25 16.87
CA PRO A 101 -3.51 -18.06 17.83
C PRO A 101 -3.55 -16.60 18.31
N ASN A 102 -4.75 -16.03 18.41
CA ASN A 102 -5.00 -14.60 18.69
C ASN A 102 -4.53 -13.60 17.62
N GLY A 103 -4.26 -14.07 16.39
CA GLY A 103 -3.90 -13.21 15.26
C GLY A 103 -4.99 -12.21 14.87
N ASP A 104 -6.26 -12.55 15.08
CA ASP A 104 -7.44 -11.70 14.90
C ASP A 104 -7.42 -10.44 15.77
N LYS A 105 -6.83 -10.54 16.97
CA LYS A 105 -6.69 -9.45 17.95
C LYS A 105 -5.39 -8.69 17.80
N ALA A 106 -4.50 -9.11 16.90
CA ALA A 106 -3.21 -8.46 16.70
C ALA A 106 -3.37 -7.01 16.22
N LEU A 107 -4.41 -6.74 15.41
CA LEU A 107 -4.70 -5.43 14.87
C LEU A 107 -6.16 -5.01 15.13
N SER A 108 -6.41 -3.72 15.18
CA SER A 108 -7.77 -3.17 15.18
C SER A 108 -8.52 -3.50 13.87
N ASP A 109 -9.85 -3.62 13.93
CA ASP A 109 -10.67 -4.00 12.77
C ASP A 109 -10.49 -3.06 11.58
N GLU A 110 -10.43 -1.75 11.83
CA GLU A 110 -10.19 -0.77 10.77
C GLU A 110 -8.82 -0.95 10.11
N VAL A 111 -7.78 -1.24 10.89
CA VAL A 111 -6.42 -1.40 10.39
C VAL A 111 -6.23 -2.72 9.66
N LYS A 112 -6.90 -3.81 10.08
CA LYS A 112 -6.96 -5.08 9.32
C LYS A 112 -7.44 -4.83 7.90
N TRP A 113 -8.55 -4.10 7.79
CA TRP A 113 -9.14 -3.73 6.51
C TRP A 113 -8.26 -2.76 5.72
N LEU A 114 -7.64 -1.78 6.36
CA LEU A 114 -6.74 -0.83 5.71
C LEU A 114 -5.50 -1.53 5.13
N ALA A 115 -4.91 -2.48 5.86
CA ALA A 115 -3.73 -3.23 5.44
C ALA A 115 -4.00 -4.15 4.24
N VAL A 116 -5.23 -4.67 4.12
CA VAL A 116 -5.64 -5.63 3.08
C VAL A 116 -6.30 -4.95 1.86
N THR A 117 -6.48 -3.62 1.89
CA THR A 117 -7.08 -2.88 0.77
C THR A 117 -6.03 -2.21 -0.09
N HIS A 118 -6.00 -2.55 -1.37
CA HIS A 118 -5.10 -1.97 -2.35
C HIS A 118 -5.66 -0.67 -2.95
N LYS A 119 -4.79 0.25 -3.36
CA LYS A 119 -5.16 1.55 -3.97
C LYS A 119 -6.11 1.45 -5.18
N SER A 120 -6.07 0.35 -5.93
CA SER A 120 -6.95 0.18 -7.09
C SER A 120 -8.43 -0.06 -6.72
N PHE A 121 -8.70 -0.44 -5.47
CA PHE A 121 -10.07 -0.62 -4.97
C PHE A 121 -10.78 0.72 -4.77
N ASP A 122 -12.01 0.81 -5.27
CA ASP A 122 -12.87 2.02 -5.20
C ASP A 122 -12.12 3.33 -5.50
N HIS A 123 -11.18 3.30 -6.46
CA HIS A 123 -10.32 4.44 -6.82
C HIS A 123 -9.56 5.07 -5.64
N GLY A 124 -9.27 4.30 -4.58
CA GLY A 124 -8.59 4.80 -3.37
C GLY A 124 -9.44 5.76 -2.55
N ARG A 125 -10.77 5.76 -2.73
CA ARG A 125 -11.69 6.57 -1.90
C ARG A 125 -11.73 6.11 -0.45
N ARG A 126 -11.56 4.80 -0.24
CA ARG A 126 -11.36 4.19 1.07
C ARG A 126 -9.87 4.16 1.41
N GLY A 127 -9.56 3.99 2.71
CA GLY A 127 -8.17 3.80 3.16
C GLY A 127 -7.52 2.61 2.45
N HIS A 128 -6.27 2.81 2.01
CA HIS A 128 -5.49 1.81 1.28
C HIS A 128 -4.09 1.67 1.88
N ASN A 129 -3.42 0.58 1.51
CA ASN A 129 -2.28 0.06 2.26
C ASN A 129 -0.90 0.60 1.87
N ASP A 130 -0.78 1.51 0.90
CA ASP A 130 0.51 1.97 0.34
C ASP A 130 1.51 2.45 1.41
N ARG A 131 1.06 3.26 2.38
CA ARG A 131 1.93 3.81 3.43
C ARG A 131 2.40 2.74 4.42
N LEU A 132 1.51 1.84 4.79
CA LEU A 132 1.85 0.70 5.65
C LEU A 132 2.81 -0.23 4.93
N ALA A 133 2.57 -0.50 3.65
CA ALA A 133 3.42 -1.33 2.82
C ALA A 133 4.82 -0.72 2.66
N PHE A 134 4.92 0.60 2.52
CA PHE A 134 6.20 1.30 2.49
C PHE A 134 7.02 1.03 3.76
N LEU A 135 6.43 1.17 4.94
CA LEU A 135 7.11 0.91 6.21
C LEU A 135 7.47 -0.58 6.35
N GLY A 136 6.50 -1.47 6.12
CA GLY A 136 6.73 -2.91 6.23
C GLY A 136 7.79 -3.43 5.27
N ARG A 137 7.87 -2.89 4.05
CA ARG A 137 8.95 -3.21 3.09
C ARG A 137 10.32 -2.86 3.66
N ARG A 138 10.46 -1.75 4.39
CA ARG A 138 11.74 -1.37 5.03
C ARG A 138 12.10 -2.31 6.17
N ILE A 139 11.13 -2.69 6.99
CA ILE A 139 11.34 -3.65 8.09
C ILE A 139 11.77 -5.01 7.53
N VAL A 140 11.01 -5.56 6.57
CA VAL A 140 11.35 -6.86 5.96
C VAL A 140 12.70 -6.78 5.26
N SER A 141 12.99 -5.71 4.51
CA SER A 141 14.30 -5.52 3.86
C SER A 141 15.45 -5.51 4.86
N LEU A 142 15.28 -4.89 6.03
CA LEU A 142 16.31 -4.88 7.07
C LEU A 142 16.50 -6.28 7.66
N GLN A 143 15.40 -6.97 7.97
CA GLN A 143 15.45 -8.33 8.50
C GLN A 143 16.07 -9.31 7.51
N THR A 144 15.82 -9.16 6.20
CA THR A 144 16.51 -9.94 5.16
C THR A 144 18.00 -9.64 5.14
N SER A 145 18.41 -8.37 5.26
CA SER A 145 19.83 -8.03 5.33
C SER A 145 20.52 -8.68 6.55
N LEU A 146 19.87 -8.66 7.72
CA LEU A 146 20.38 -9.34 8.91
C LEU A 146 20.43 -10.87 8.73
N ALA A 147 19.41 -11.46 8.11
CA ALA A 147 19.37 -12.89 7.82
C ALA A 147 20.47 -13.32 6.84
N LEU A 148 20.75 -12.51 5.81
CA LEU A 148 21.83 -12.78 4.85
C LEU A 148 23.20 -12.68 5.52
N LEU A 149 23.42 -11.70 6.41
CA LEU A 149 24.66 -11.56 7.16
C LEU A 149 24.93 -12.77 8.08
N ASN A 150 23.88 -13.34 8.66
CA ASN A 150 23.98 -14.50 9.56
C ASN A 150 23.90 -15.85 8.83
N SER A 151 23.56 -15.85 7.54
CA SER A 151 23.47 -17.07 6.74
C SER A 151 24.87 -17.62 6.47
N PRO A 152 25.08 -18.95 6.55
CA PRO A 152 26.34 -19.56 6.16
C PRO A 152 26.60 -19.22 4.69
N GLN A 153 27.71 -18.53 4.44
CA GLN A 153 28.13 -18.19 3.08
C GLN A 153 28.95 -19.33 2.51
N PRO A 154 28.78 -19.66 1.21
CA PRO A 154 29.74 -20.53 0.55
C PRO A 154 31.12 -19.90 0.66
N SER A 155 32.14 -20.71 0.97
CA SER A 155 33.53 -20.26 1.01
C SER A 155 34.00 -19.99 -0.42
N GLU A 156 33.56 -18.88 -1.00
CA GLU A 156 34.07 -18.41 -2.27
C GLU A 156 35.52 -18.01 -2.07
N THR A 157 36.41 -18.58 -2.89
CA THR A 157 37.78 -18.11 -2.98
C THR A 157 37.73 -16.62 -3.33
N PRO A 158 38.30 -15.73 -2.50
CA PRO A 158 38.24 -14.31 -2.78
C PRO A 158 38.89 -14.03 -4.14
N PRO A 159 38.30 -13.13 -4.95
CA PRO A 159 38.89 -12.77 -6.23
C PRO A 159 40.32 -12.27 -6.00
N VAL A 160 41.25 -12.75 -6.83
CA VAL A 160 42.66 -12.37 -6.73
C VAL A 160 42.76 -10.87 -7.01
N ASP A 161 43.19 -10.12 -5.99
CA ASP A 161 43.40 -8.68 -6.13
C ASP A 161 44.55 -8.40 -7.10
N GLN A 162 44.38 -7.41 -7.98
CA GLN A 162 45.37 -7.05 -9.00
C GLN A 162 46.70 -6.59 -8.40
N TYR A 163 46.69 -6.10 -7.17
CA TYR A 163 47.87 -5.63 -6.45
C TYR A 163 48.38 -6.65 -5.42
N GLY A 164 47.86 -7.88 -5.43
CA GLY A 164 48.26 -8.95 -4.52
C GLY A 164 47.92 -8.68 -3.05
N ARG A 165 47.01 -7.74 -2.76
CA ARG A 165 46.59 -7.44 -1.38
C ARG A 165 45.72 -8.57 -0.84
N ARG A 166 45.86 -8.84 0.45
CA ARG A 166 45.01 -9.81 1.16
C ARG A 166 43.91 -9.06 1.91
N PRO A 167 42.63 -9.47 1.78
CA PRO A 167 41.55 -8.83 2.51
C PRO A 167 41.73 -9.04 4.02
N TYR A 168 41.33 -8.05 4.80
CA TYR A 168 41.34 -8.16 6.26
C TYR A 168 40.32 -9.20 6.71
N GLN A 169 40.79 -10.22 7.43
CA GLN A 169 39.95 -11.31 7.91
C GLN A 169 39.54 -11.05 9.36
N HIS A 170 38.24 -10.86 9.58
CA HIS A 170 37.68 -10.66 10.91
C HIS A 170 36.30 -11.34 11.00
N ALA A 171 35.99 -11.92 12.16
CA ALA A 171 34.74 -12.68 12.37
C ALA A 171 33.48 -11.84 12.08
N ALA A 172 33.49 -10.54 12.42
CA ALA A 172 32.37 -9.63 12.13
C ALA A 172 32.19 -9.29 10.63
N LEU A 173 33.18 -9.55 9.77
CA LEU A 173 33.12 -9.24 8.34
C LEU A 173 32.79 -10.48 7.49
N SER A 174 32.73 -11.67 8.09
CA SER A 174 32.56 -12.95 7.37
C SER A 174 31.24 -13.04 6.60
N GLY A 175 30.18 -12.41 7.10
CA GLY A 175 28.85 -12.41 6.47
C GLY A 175 28.63 -11.34 5.40
N LEU A 176 29.51 -10.32 5.32
CA LEU A 176 29.35 -9.21 4.38
C LEU A 176 29.32 -9.62 2.89
N PRO A 177 30.10 -10.61 2.43
CA PRO A 177 30.05 -11.05 1.03
C PRO A 177 28.66 -11.53 0.59
N GLY A 178 27.86 -12.07 1.51
CA GLY A 178 26.48 -12.50 1.22
C GLY A 178 25.47 -11.37 1.14
N LEU A 179 25.83 -10.17 1.64
CA LEU A 179 24.96 -8.99 1.63
C LEU A 179 25.11 -8.23 0.31
N THR A 180 24.67 -8.84 -0.78
CA THR A 180 24.59 -8.18 -2.09
C THR A 180 23.18 -7.64 -2.34
N TRP A 181 23.06 -6.64 -3.22
CA TRP A 181 21.75 -6.11 -3.59
C TRP A 181 20.96 -7.15 -4.39
N GLU A 182 21.64 -7.95 -5.20
CA GLU A 182 21.09 -9.07 -5.97
C GLU A 182 20.54 -10.16 -5.05
N ALA A 183 21.27 -10.55 -4.00
CA ALA A 183 20.81 -11.54 -3.03
C ALA A 183 19.54 -11.05 -2.31
N LYS A 184 19.51 -9.76 -1.94
CA LYS A 184 18.35 -9.16 -1.29
C LYS A 184 17.14 -9.03 -2.23
N ASP A 185 17.35 -8.60 -3.47
CA ASP A 185 16.26 -8.42 -4.43
C ASP A 185 15.71 -9.76 -4.93
N SER A 186 16.57 -10.78 -5.08
CA SER A 186 16.15 -12.14 -5.43
C SER A 186 15.39 -12.84 -4.30
N THR A 187 15.79 -12.62 -3.05
CA THR A 187 15.07 -13.15 -1.88
C THR A 187 13.71 -12.50 -1.69
N LEU A 188 13.61 -11.18 -1.86
CA LEU A 188 12.38 -10.40 -1.72
C LEU A 188 11.61 -10.21 -3.03
N HIS A 189 11.91 -11.01 -4.05
CA HIS A 189 11.23 -10.92 -5.32
C HIS A 189 9.74 -11.30 -5.16
N GLN A 190 8.85 -10.54 -5.80
CA GLN A 190 7.38 -10.75 -5.72
C GLN A 190 6.94 -12.16 -6.13
N ALA A 191 7.70 -12.85 -7.00
CA ALA A 191 7.40 -14.22 -7.39
C ALA A 191 7.60 -15.25 -6.25
N ARG A 192 8.43 -14.94 -5.26
CA ARG A 192 8.62 -15.76 -4.06
C ARG A 192 7.65 -15.39 -2.94
N LEU A 193 7.33 -14.10 -2.82
CA LEU A 193 6.46 -13.58 -1.76
C LEU A 193 4.96 -13.79 -2.03
N ALA A 194 4.53 -13.69 -3.28
CA ALA A 194 3.11 -13.87 -3.62
C ALA A 194 2.58 -15.26 -3.24
N PRO A 195 3.27 -16.39 -3.53
CA PRO A 195 2.83 -17.71 -3.07
C PRO A 195 2.73 -17.85 -1.55
N ILE A 196 3.57 -17.14 -0.78
CA ILE A 196 3.48 -17.13 0.69
C ILE A 196 2.20 -16.42 1.13
N ALA A 197 1.88 -15.27 0.54
CA ALA A 197 0.63 -14.56 0.77
C ALA A 197 -0.61 -15.40 0.40
N GLU A 198 -0.55 -16.14 -0.71
CA GLU A 198 -1.59 -17.08 -1.14
C GLU A 198 -1.78 -18.23 -0.14
N ARG A 199 -0.69 -18.80 0.39
CA ARG A 199 -0.77 -19.84 1.43
C ARG A 199 -1.50 -19.35 2.70
N TYR A 200 -1.34 -18.08 3.05
CA TYR A 200 -2.09 -17.47 4.14
C TYR A 200 -3.55 -17.15 3.78
N GLY A 201 -3.91 -17.17 2.50
CA GLY A 201 -5.26 -16.90 2.01
C GLY A 201 -5.53 -15.41 1.72
N LEU A 202 -4.48 -14.61 1.53
CA LEU A 202 -4.64 -13.18 1.23
C LEU A 202 -5.28 -12.94 -0.14
N ASP A 203 -5.16 -13.87 -1.08
CA ASP A 203 -5.80 -13.84 -2.40
C ASP A 203 -7.32 -13.69 -2.33
N LYS A 204 -7.96 -14.29 -1.32
CA LYS A 204 -9.42 -14.31 -1.15
C LYS A 204 -9.97 -13.07 -0.45
N VAL A 205 -9.16 -12.43 0.41
CA VAL A 205 -9.60 -11.31 1.25
C VAL A 205 -9.11 -9.96 0.76
N THR A 206 -8.05 -9.91 -0.04
CA THR A 206 -7.47 -8.67 -0.55
C THR A 206 -8.44 -7.94 -1.45
N ARG A 207 -8.71 -6.68 -1.11
CA ARG A 207 -9.64 -5.84 -1.87
C ARG A 207 -8.88 -5.04 -2.90
N TRP A 208 -9.08 -5.39 -4.16
CA TRP A 208 -8.42 -4.74 -5.28
C TRP A 208 -9.26 -4.82 -6.55
N LYS A 209 -8.88 -4.05 -7.56
CA LYS A 209 -9.50 -4.08 -8.89
C LYS A 209 -8.47 -4.49 -9.94
N PRO A 210 -8.61 -5.66 -10.60
CA PRO A 210 -7.70 -6.10 -11.64
C PRO A 210 -7.89 -5.29 -12.93
N LYS A 211 -6.85 -5.20 -13.75
CA LYS A 211 -6.94 -4.59 -15.08
C LYS A 211 -7.79 -5.44 -16.02
N ARG A 212 -7.64 -6.77 -15.94
CA ARG A 212 -8.40 -7.79 -16.68
C ARG A 212 -8.80 -8.90 -15.72
N ALA A 213 -10.10 -9.12 -15.54
CA ALA A 213 -10.59 -10.15 -14.64
C ALA A 213 -10.28 -11.57 -15.15
N ASP A 214 -10.16 -11.77 -16.46
CA ASP A 214 -9.83 -13.07 -17.07
C ASP A 214 -8.38 -13.52 -16.82
N ASN A 215 -7.47 -12.57 -16.56
CA ASN A 215 -6.07 -12.85 -16.31
C ASN A 215 -5.55 -12.00 -15.15
N LEU A 216 -5.61 -12.58 -13.95
CA LEU A 216 -5.19 -11.95 -12.71
C LEU A 216 -3.66 -11.79 -12.62
N PHE A 217 -2.90 -12.75 -13.15
CA PHE A 217 -1.44 -12.69 -13.20
C PHE A 217 -0.96 -11.48 -14.01
N ALA A 218 -1.46 -11.32 -15.24
CA ALA A 218 -1.15 -10.15 -16.07
C ALA A 218 -1.68 -8.83 -15.50
N SER A 219 -2.67 -8.90 -14.62
CA SER A 219 -3.21 -7.75 -13.88
C SER A 219 -2.37 -7.35 -12.67
N GLY A 220 -1.33 -8.12 -12.33
CA GLY A 220 -0.38 -7.78 -11.27
C GLY A 220 -0.76 -8.30 -9.88
N ILE A 221 -1.51 -9.41 -9.78
CA ILE A 221 -1.91 -9.99 -8.48
C ILE A 221 -0.72 -10.20 -7.53
N ASN A 222 0.43 -10.66 -8.04
CA ASN A 222 1.63 -10.89 -7.23
C ASN A 222 2.11 -9.63 -6.51
N SER A 223 2.05 -8.47 -7.19
CA SER A 223 2.43 -7.19 -6.62
C SER A 223 1.44 -6.75 -5.53
N VAL A 224 0.14 -6.96 -5.78
CA VAL A 224 -0.92 -6.62 -4.83
C VAL A 224 -0.83 -7.46 -3.55
N LEU A 225 -0.60 -8.76 -3.69
CA LEU A 225 -0.42 -9.67 -2.56
C LEU A 225 0.85 -9.37 -1.76
N THR A 226 1.96 -9.15 -2.45
CA THR A 226 3.23 -8.77 -1.80
C THR A 226 3.10 -7.45 -1.05
N THR A 227 2.42 -6.46 -1.63
CA THR A 227 2.14 -5.15 -1.00
C THR A 227 1.29 -5.31 0.26
N SER A 228 0.27 -6.17 0.21
CA SER A 228 -0.62 -6.44 1.35
C SER A 228 0.12 -7.16 2.48
N LEU A 229 0.99 -8.11 2.14
CA LEU A 229 1.85 -8.81 3.11
C LEU A 229 2.81 -7.81 3.81
N TYR A 230 3.43 -6.89 3.07
CA TYR A 230 4.23 -5.82 3.68
C TYR A 230 3.37 -4.88 4.54
N ALA A 231 2.17 -4.53 4.10
CA ALA A 231 1.30 -3.63 4.84
C ALA A 231 0.89 -4.20 6.20
N ILE A 232 0.66 -5.51 6.30
CA ILE A 232 0.35 -6.17 7.58
C ILE A 232 1.53 -6.04 8.55
N VAL A 233 2.77 -6.28 8.10
CA VAL A 233 3.97 -6.09 8.93
C VAL A 233 4.10 -4.62 9.37
N GLY A 234 3.86 -3.68 8.45
CA GLY A 234 3.89 -2.25 8.75
C GLY A 234 2.83 -1.82 9.75
N ALA A 235 1.62 -2.39 9.69
CA ALA A 235 0.56 -2.16 10.66
C ALA A 235 0.95 -2.66 12.05
N ILE A 236 1.48 -3.88 12.13
CA ILE A 236 1.93 -4.49 13.40
C ILE A 236 3.03 -3.65 14.03
N ALA A 237 3.96 -3.13 13.23
CA ALA A 237 5.03 -2.26 13.73
C ALA A 237 4.51 -0.99 14.40
N LEU A 238 3.42 -0.42 13.90
CA LEU A 238 2.82 0.81 14.44
C LEU A 238 1.90 0.56 15.64
N GLU A 239 1.14 -0.54 15.66
CA GLU A 239 0.22 -0.84 16.77
C GLU A 239 0.87 -1.62 17.92
N ARG A 240 1.81 -2.52 17.62
CA ARG A 240 2.41 -3.45 18.59
C ARG A 240 3.92 -3.23 18.80
N GLY A 241 4.54 -2.40 17.98
CA GLY A 241 5.96 -2.06 18.09
C GLY A 241 6.88 -2.89 17.19
N GLY A 242 8.12 -2.42 17.06
CA GLY A 242 9.11 -2.98 16.13
C GLY A 242 9.58 -4.38 16.49
N GLU A 243 9.66 -4.74 17.77
CA GLU A 243 10.13 -6.07 18.19
C GLU A 243 9.19 -7.18 17.71
N ILE A 244 7.88 -7.01 17.92
CA ILE A 244 6.86 -7.97 17.47
C ILE A 244 6.84 -8.03 15.94
N ALA A 245 6.93 -6.88 15.27
CA ALA A 245 6.98 -6.83 13.81
C ALA A 245 8.22 -7.55 13.23
N ASN A 246 9.37 -7.45 13.89
CA ASN A 246 10.58 -8.16 13.50
C ASN A 246 10.40 -9.67 13.61
N LYS A 247 9.85 -10.16 14.73
CA LYS A 247 9.54 -11.59 14.92
C LYS A 247 8.56 -12.08 13.85
N VAL A 248 7.49 -11.33 13.59
CA VAL A 248 6.52 -11.68 12.52
C VAL A 248 7.19 -11.71 11.14
N ALA A 249 8.07 -10.76 10.82
CA ALA A 249 8.79 -10.76 9.55
C ALA A 249 9.73 -11.98 9.42
N GLN A 250 10.44 -12.34 10.48
CA GLN A 250 11.31 -13.51 10.52
C GLN A 250 10.51 -14.80 10.37
N ASP A 251 9.48 -15.01 11.20
CA ASP A 251 8.74 -16.26 11.28
C ASP A 251 7.79 -16.48 10.11
N LYS A 252 7.11 -15.43 9.65
CA LYS A 252 6.02 -15.55 8.66
C LYS A 252 6.45 -15.21 7.24
N ILE A 253 7.64 -14.63 7.05
CA ILE A 253 8.14 -14.27 5.71
C ILE A 253 9.47 -14.94 5.44
N LEU A 254 10.47 -14.72 6.29
CA LEU A 254 11.84 -15.19 6.01
C LEU A 254 12.03 -16.69 6.27
N SER A 255 11.39 -17.25 7.31
CA SER A 255 11.45 -18.69 7.58
C SER A 255 10.85 -19.54 6.43
N PRO A 256 9.66 -19.20 5.88
CA PRO A 256 9.16 -19.85 4.66
C PRO A 256 10.06 -19.70 3.43
N LEU A 257 10.95 -18.72 3.40
CA LEU A 257 11.94 -18.51 2.32
C LEU A 257 13.23 -19.31 2.52
N GLY A 258 13.36 -20.03 3.64
CA GLY A 258 14.49 -20.92 3.95
C GLY A 258 15.50 -20.36 4.95
N PHE A 259 15.24 -19.21 5.57
CA PHE A 259 16.12 -18.67 6.61
C PHE A 259 15.81 -19.29 7.97
N ALA A 260 16.85 -19.66 8.72
CA ALA A 260 16.73 -20.13 10.09
C ALA A 260 17.10 -18.99 11.05
N PHE A 261 16.29 -18.79 12.09
CA PHE A 261 16.55 -17.84 13.16
C PHE A 261 16.69 -18.61 14.48
N THR A 262 17.76 -18.36 15.22
CA THR A 262 17.88 -18.86 16.60
C THR A 262 17.04 -17.96 17.49
N SER A 263 15.98 -18.55 18.09
CA SER A 263 15.10 -17.86 19.04
C SER A 263 15.78 -17.57 20.36
#